data_AF-A0AAV0MKZ7-F1
#
_entry.id   AF-A0AAV0MKZ7-F1
#
_cell.length_a   1.000
_cell.length_b   1.000
_cell.length_c   1.000
_cell.angle_alpha   90.00
_cell.angle_beta   90.00
_cell.angle_gamma   90.00
#
_symmetry.space_group_name_H-M   'P 1'
#
loop_
_entity.id
_entity.type
_entity.pdbx_description
1 polymer ?
#
loop_
_entity_poly.entity_id
_entity_poly.type
_entity_poly.pdbx_seq_one_letter_code
_entity_poly.pdbx_strand_id
1 'polypeptide(L)'
;MEIVTCSSEPTAPVDIIDFSGGIKEFSVVVNGTEIDSELSDHHRQKYYELCCSQRTFLHGNLLDSINCKLAAEIIIGTVDIAESIRASTLSSSRREYAVWEKNLKGFQLLGMNVRFLCERLEKLMKLALESEKAVESERREVKLRQERVSEEMESLEVKLKELREARKRIDEEVETLKVTAERHEVVFQEVVNAPW
;
A
#
# COMPACT_ATOMS: atom_id res chain seq x y z
N MET A 1 37.58 1.24 47.80
CA MET A 1 36.53 1.25 46.77
C MET A 1 37.13 1.99 45.59
N GLU A 2 37.70 1.24 44.64
CA GLU A 2 38.40 1.81 43.48
C GLU A 2 37.37 2.28 42.46
N ILE A 3 37.52 3.53 42.01
CA ILE A 3 36.66 4.12 40.99
C ILE A 3 37.32 3.80 39.65
N VAL A 4 36.79 2.79 38.96
CA VAL A 4 37.16 2.50 37.56
C VAL A 4 36.53 3.58 36.70
N THR A 5 37.33 4.55 36.25
CA THR A 5 36.92 5.49 35.20
C THR A 5 37.09 4.80 33.85
N CYS A 6 35.97 4.48 33.20
CA CYS A 6 35.97 3.96 31.84
C CYS A 6 36.33 5.11 30.89
N SER A 7 37.56 5.10 30.36
CA SER A 7 37.98 6.00 29.29
C SER A 7 37.14 5.69 28.04
N SER A 8 36.25 6.60 27.67
CA SER A 8 35.63 6.59 26.35
C SER A 8 36.69 7.02 25.33
N GLU A 9 37.16 6.06 24.52
CA GLU A 9 38.01 6.35 23.37
C GLU A 9 37.28 7.30 22.41
N PRO A 10 37.97 8.30 21.82
CA PRO A 10 37.36 9.14 20.80
C PRO A 10 37.13 8.29 19.54
N THR A 11 35.87 8.09 19.17
CA THR A 11 35.52 7.64 17.81
C THR A 11 36.19 8.56 16.80
N ALA A 12 37.03 7.98 15.94
CA ALA A 12 37.71 8.69 14.87
C ALA A 12 36.71 9.49 14.01
N PRO A 13 37.10 10.65 13.47
CA PRO A 13 36.24 11.41 12.58
C PRO A 13 35.90 10.54 11.38
N VAL A 14 34.61 10.38 11.07
CA VAL A 14 34.19 9.85 9.77
C VAL A 14 34.58 10.93 8.77
N ASP A 15 35.59 10.65 7.94
CA ASP A 15 36.02 11.57 6.89
C ASP A 15 34.83 11.87 5.97
N ILE A 16 34.26 13.07 6.10
CA ILE A 16 33.18 13.53 5.25
C ILE A 16 33.81 13.84 3.89
N ILE A 17 33.45 13.05 2.89
CA ILE A 17 34.00 13.19 1.55
C ILE A 17 33.27 14.34 0.84
N ASP A 18 34.02 15.37 0.46
CA ASP A 18 33.53 16.45 -0.38
C ASP A 18 33.57 16.01 -1.85
N PHE A 19 32.40 15.78 -2.45
CA PHE A 19 32.24 15.40 -3.86
C PHE A 19 32.17 16.62 -4.81
N SER A 20 32.76 17.76 -4.42
CA SER A 20 32.72 19.02 -5.19
C SER A 20 33.33 18.94 -6.60
N GLY A 21 34.17 17.94 -6.87
CA GLY A 21 34.81 17.67 -8.17
C GLY A 21 33.88 17.14 -9.28
N GLY A 22 32.65 16.74 -8.95
CA GLY A 22 31.70 16.19 -9.91
C GLY A 22 32.07 14.79 -10.44
N ILE A 23 31.25 14.24 -11.34
CA ILE A 23 31.41 12.87 -11.86
C ILE A 23 32.74 12.61 -12.61
N LYS A 24 33.36 13.66 -13.16
CA LYS A 24 34.61 13.52 -13.93
C LYS A 24 35.81 13.20 -13.04
N GLU A 25 35.79 13.67 -11.79
CA GLU A 25 36.85 13.46 -10.81
C GLU A 25 36.55 12.28 -9.89
N PHE A 26 35.34 11.74 -9.94
CA PHE A 26 34.96 10.54 -9.22
C PHE A 26 35.56 9.31 -9.90
N SER A 27 36.31 8.48 -9.19
CA SER A 27 36.71 7.14 -9.64
C SER A 27 36.42 6.11 -8.54
N VAL A 28 36.18 4.87 -8.95
CA VAL A 28 35.93 3.74 -8.05
C VAL A 28 37.21 2.93 -7.93
N VAL A 29 37.80 2.91 -6.74
CA VAL A 29 39.05 2.20 -6.46
C VAL A 29 38.79 1.12 -5.43
N VAL A 30 39.08 -0.13 -5.81
CA VAL A 30 38.94 -1.31 -4.94
C VAL A 30 40.29 -2.02 -4.87
N ASN A 31 40.79 -2.28 -3.65
CA ASN A 31 42.10 -2.89 -3.42
C ASN A 31 43.24 -2.19 -4.19
N GLY A 32 43.20 -0.86 -4.26
CA GLY A 32 44.18 -0.04 -4.98
C GLY A 32 44.09 -0.10 -6.51
N THR A 33 43.07 -0.77 -7.07
CA THR A 33 42.84 -0.86 -8.51
C THR A 33 41.59 -0.06 -8.88
N GLU A 34 41.71 0.80 -9.89
CA GLU A 34 40.57 1.50 -10.48
C GLU A 34 39.73 0.52 -11.31
N ILE A 35 38.41 0.48 -11.06
CA ILE A 35 37.49 -0.46 -11.71
C ILE A 35 36.47 0.25 -12.60
N ASP A 36 36.67 1.53 -12.90
CA ASP A 36 35.75 2.33 -13.72
C ASP A 36 35.46 1.70 -15.09
N SER A 37 36.43 1.00 -15.68
CA SER A 37 36.25 0.29 -16.96
C SER A 37 35.31 -0.91 -16.90
N GLU A 38 35.04 -1.44 -15.70
CA GLU A 38 34.08 -2.53 -15.48
C GLU A 38 32.65 -2.01 -15.32
N LEU A 39 32.47 -0.68 -15.18
CA LEU A 39 31.18 -0.04 -15.01
C LEU A 39 30.79 0.66 -16.31
N SER A 40 29.51 0.55 -16.71
CA SER A 40 29.00 1.44 -17.75
C SER A 40 28.86 2.87 -17.21
N ASP A 41 28.88 3.87 -18.10
CA ASP A 41 28.70 5.28 -17.74
C ASP A 41 27.45 5.51 -16.89
N HIS A 42 26.35 4.81 -17.21
CA HIS A 42 25.10 4.86 -16.44
C HIS A 42 25.29 4.36 -15.01
N HIS A 43 25.86 3.16 -14.82
CA HIS A 43 26.07 2.61 -13.49
C HIS A 43 27.03 3.47 -12.67
N ARG A 44 28.11 3.96 -13.28
CA ARG A 44 29.08 4.85 -12.62
C ARG A 44 28.43 6.16 -12.18
N GLN A 45 27.63 6.79 -13.05
CA GLN A 45 26.88 8.01 -12.73
C GLN A 45 25.88 7.78 -11.59
N LYS A 46 25.09 6.70 -11.64
CA LYS A 46 24.13 6.38 -10.57
C LYS A 46 24.79 5.99 -9.27
N TYR A 47 25.93 5.33 -9.34
CA TYR A 47 26.70 5.00 -8.16
C TYR A 47 27.30 6.25 -7.50
N TYR A 48 27.81 7.19 -8.29
CA TYR A 48 28.24 8.50 -7.83
C TYR A 48 27.10 9.26 -7.13
N GLU A 49 25.92 9.31 -7.73
CA GLU A 49 24.72 9.93 -7.12
C GLU A 49 24.40 9.30 -5.75
N LEU A 50 24.47 7.98 -5.64
CA LEU A 50 24.25 7.26 -4.38
C LEU A 50 25.33 7.61 -3.33
N CYS A 51 26.61 7.60 -3.71
CA CYS A 51 27.71 8.00 -2.82
C CYS A 51 27.55 9.44 -2.33
N CYS A 52 27.17 10.36 -3.23
CA CYS A 52 26.88 11.76 -2.88
C CYS A 52 25.73 11.87 -1.88
N SER A 53 24.65 11.10 -2.09
CA SER A 53 23.50 11.11 -1.18
C SER A 53 23.86 10.69 0.25
N GLN A 54 24.85 9.80 0.38
CA GLN A 54 25.34 9.30 1.67
C GLN A 54 26.60 10.01 2.16
N ARG A 55 27.16 10.93 1.36
CA ARG A 55 28.42 11.64 1.63
C ARG A 55 29.60 10.71 1.96
N THR A 56 29.61 9.52 1.34
CA THR A 56 30.65 8.51 1.53
C THR A 56 30.71 7.59 0.32
N PHE A 57 31.88 7.02 0.05
CA PHE A 57 31.97 5.88 -0.85
C PHE A 57 31.29 4.67 -0.21
N LEU A 58 30.34 4.06 -0.94
CA LEU A 58 29.59 2.92 -0.39
C LEU A 58 30.44 1.64 -0.32
N HIS A 59 31.50 1.56 -1.12
CA HIS A 59 32.41 0.42 -1.21
C HIS A 59 33.60 0.48 -0.24
N GLY A 60 33.71 1.54 0.58
CA GLY A 60 34.92 1.79 1.38
C GLY A 60 35.28 0.72 2.41
N ASN A 61 34.32 -0.15 2.78
CA ASN A 61 34.55 -1.27 3.71
C ASN A 61 34.40 -2.64 3.03
N LEU A 62 34.38 -2.73 1.70
CA LEU A 62 34.37 -4.02 1.01
C LEU A 62 35.57 -4.86 1.44
N LEU A 63 35.35 -6.16 1.66
CA LEU A 63 36.41 -7.06 2.11
C LEU A 63 37.56 -7.14 1.09
N ASP A 64 38.80 -6.99 1.55
CA ASP A 64 40.00 -7.04 0.70
C ASP A 64 40.12 -8.36 -0.11
N SER A 65 39.49 -9.44 0.35
CA SER A 65 39.44 -10.72 -0.38
C SER A 65 38.56 -10.70 -1.64
N ILE A 66 37.73 -9.68 -1.81
CA ILE A 66 36.84 -9.54 -2.98
C ILE A 66 37.68 -9.04 -4.15
N ASN A 67 37.64 -9.77 -5.27
CA ASN A 67 38.32 -9.34 -6.49
C ASN A 67 37.58 -8.17 -7.16
N CYS A 68 38.31 -7.36 -7.95
CA CYS A 68 37.79 -6.17 -8.62
C CYS A 68 36.52 -6.43 -9.45
N LYS A 69 36.46 -7.57 -10.15
CA LYS A 69 35.30 -7.93 -10.97
C LYS A 69 34.06 -8.17 -10.13
N LEU A 70 34.17 -8.93 -9.03
CA LEU A 70 33.06 -9.14 -8.11
C LEU A 70 32.65 -7.83 -7.43
N ALA A 71 33.59 -6.95 -7.11
CA ALA A 71 33.26 -5.64 -6.55
C ALA A 71 32.45 -4.78 -7.54
N ALA A 72 32.81 -4.78 -8.82
CA ALA A 72 32.04 -4.10 -9.87
C ALA A 72 30.61 -4.63 -9.96
N GLU A 73 30.41 -5.96 -9.95
CA GLU A 73 29.08 -6.59 -9.96
C GLU A 73 28.25 -6.23 -8.72
N ILE A 74 28.86 -6.12 -7.53
CA ILE A 74 28.17 -5.66 -6.30
C ILE A 74 27.71 -4.21 -6.44
N ILE A 75 28.54 -3.35 -7.04
CA ILE A 75 28.19 -1.94 -7.30
C ILE A 75 27.04 -1.84 -8.31
N ILE A 76 27.11 -2.58 -9.41
CA ILE A 76 26.04 -2.67 -10.42
C ILE A 76 24.75 -3.12 -9.75
N GLY A 77 24.78 -4.24 -9.01
CA GLY A 77 23.61 -4.77 -8.31
C GLY A 77 23.05 -3.79 -7.26
N THR A 78 23.90 -3.01 -6.60
CA THR A 78 23.45 -1.96 -5.66
C THR A 78 22.71 -0.84 -6.39
N VAL A 79 23.23 -0.40 -7.54
CA VAL A 79 22.59 0.62 -8.39
C VAL A 79 21.24 0.12 -8.90
N ASP A 80 21.19 -1.08 -9.47
CA ASP A 80 19.97 -1.67 -10.04
C ASP A 80 18.86 -1.81 -9.00
N ILE A 81 19.21 -2.26 -7.79
CA ILE A 81 18.27 -2.33 -6.68
C ILE A 81 17.80 -0.93 -6.27
N ALA A 82 18.70 0.05 -6.16
CA ALA A 82 18.33 1.42 -5.81
C ALA A 82 17.40 2.06 -6.85
N GLU A 83 17.61 1.82 -8.14
CA GLU A 83 16.72 2.26 -9.20
C GLU A 83 15.37 1.53 -9.16
N SER A 84 15.39 0.21 -8.92
CA SER A 84 14.16 -0.59 -8.78
C SER A 84 13.33 -0.16 -7.57
N ILE A 85 13.96 0.14 -6.43
CA ILE A 85 13.30 0.72 -5.25
C ILE A 85 12.66 2.06 -5.60
N ARG A 86 13.34 2.90 -6.40
CA ARG A 86 12.83 4.21 -6.81
C ARG A 86 11.66 4.12 -7.79
N ALA A 87 11.67 3.12 -8.66
CA ALA A 87 10.61 2.84 -9.63
C ALA A 87 9.45 2.02 -9.04
N SER A 88 9.62 1.45 -7.83
CA SER A 88 8.59 0.63 -7.19
C SER A 88 7.31 1.42 -6.89
N THR A 89 6.18 0.71 -6.93
CA THR A 89 4.86 1.25 -6.67
C THR A 89 4.15 0.40 -5.61
N LEU A 90 2.97 0.83 -5.16
CA LEU A 90 2.16 0.05 -4.22
C LEU A 90 1.73 -1.32 -4.80
N SER A 91 1.75 -1.49 -6.12
CA SER A 91 1.44 -2.75 -6.79
C SER A 91 2.66 -3.64 -7.02
N SER A 92 3.88 -3.17 -6.70
CA SER A 92 5.09 -3.99 -6.79
C SER A 92 4.97 -5.23 -5.91
N SER A 93 5.57 -6.34 -6.35
CA SER A 93 5.37 -7.61 -5.68
C SER A 93 6.19 -7.71 -4.40
N ARG A 94 5.62 -8.32 -3.36
CA ARG A 94 6.34 -8.61 -2.11
C ARG A 94 7.55 -9.53 -2.32
N ARG A 95 7.53 -10.33 -3.40
CA ARG A 95 8.65 -11.22 -3.78
C ARG A 95 9.85 -10.41 -4.26
N GLU A 96 9.63 -9.36 -5.07
CA GLU A 96 10.71 -8.46 -5.50
C GLU A 96 11.37 -7.78 -4.31
N TYR A 97 10.59 -7.23 -3.38
CA TYR A 97 11.14 -6.64 -2.14
C TYR A 97 11.98 -7.64 -1.33
N ALA A 98 11.53 -8.89 -1.20
CA ALA A 98 12.30 -9.91 -0.48
C ALA A 98 13.63 -10.26 -1.17
N VAL A 99 13.65 -10.29 -2.51
CA VAL A 99 14.87 -10.51 -3.29
C VAL A 99 15.84 -9.34 -3.11
N TRP A 100 15.36 -8.10 -3.23
CA TRP A 100 16.19 -6.91 -3.04
C TRP A 100 16.74 -6.83 -1.61
N GLU A 101 15.93 -7.10 -0.61
CA GLU A 101 16.36 -7.12 0.80
C GLU A 101 17.47 -8.16 1.03
N LYS A 102 17.30 -9.37 0.50
CA LYS A 102 18.30 -10.43 0.63
C LYS A 102 19.62 -10.05 -0.05
N ASN A 103 19.56 -9.47 -1.25
CA ASN A 103 20.75 -9.03 -1.98
C ASN A 103 21.46 -7.89 -1.23
N LEU A 104 20.73 -6.87 -0.77
CA LEU A 104 21.31 -5.76 0.00
C LEU A 104 21.96 -6.25 1.30
N LYS A 105 21.31 -7.18 2.03
CA LYS A 105 21.92 -7.81 3.22
C LYS A 105 23.18 -8.59 2.85
N GLY A 106 23.17 -9.30 1.73
CA GLY A 106 24.36 -9.98 1.20
C GLY A 106 25.50 -9.00 0.91
N PHE A 107 25.23 -7.91 0.20
CA PHE A 107 26.22 -6.86 -0.09
C PHE A 107 26.73 -6.21 1.20
N GLN A 108 25.85 -5.99 2.19
CA GLN A 108 26.24 -5.48 3.49
C GLN A 108 27.19 -6.41 4.23
N LEU A 109 26.97 -7.73 4.18
CA LEU A 109 27.89 -8.72 4.76
C LEU A 109 29.26 -8.73 4.08
N LEU A 110 29.30 -8.37 2.79
CA LEU A 110 30.53 -8.20 2.03
C LEU A 110 31.24 -6.86 2.29
N GLY A 111 30.66 -6.00 3.13
CA GLY A 111 31.24 -4.72 3.53
C GLY A 111 30.65 -3.48 2.83
N MET A 112 29.63 -3.65 1.99
CA MET A 112 29.00 -2.52 1.31
C MET A 112 28.14 -1.70 2.27
N ASN A 113 28.26 -0.37 2.23
CA ASN A 113 27.43 0.54 3.02
C ASN A 113 26.07 0.76 2.35
N VAL A 114 25.14 -0.20 2.51
CA VAL A 114 23.80 -0.18 1.91
C VAL A 114 22.65 -0.19 2.93
N ARG A 115 22.95 0.05 4.21
CA ARG A 115 21.93 0.05 5.27
C ARG A 115 20.77 1.01 4.99
N PHE A 116 21.07 2.19 4.43
CA PHE A 116 20.06 3.19 4.06
C PHE A 116 19.05 2.66 3.02
N LEU A 117 19.48 1.78 2.09
CA LEU A 117 18.58 1.14 1.13
C LEU A 117 17.70 0.09 1.83
N CYS A 118 18.27 -0.70 2.75
CA CYS A 118 17.50 -1.65 3.56
C CYS A 118 16.40 -0.94 4.37
N GLU A 119 16.74 0.14 5.06
CA GLU A 119 15.78 0.94 5.85
C GLU A 119 14.69 1.57 4.97
N ARG A 120 15.06 2.06 3.78
CA ARG A 120 14.08 2.59 2.82
C ARG A 120 13.14 1.49 2.34
N LEU A 121 13.66 0.32 2.02
CA LEU A 121 12.87 -0.83 1.58
C LEU A 121 11.90 -1.31 2.68
N GLU A 122 12.34 -1.37 3.93
CA GLU A 122 11.48 -1.73 5.07
C GLU A 122 10.30 -0.75 5.22
N LYS A 123 10.56 0.57 5.11
CA LYS A 123 9.51 1.59 5.14
C LYS A 123 8.49 1.39 4.02
N LEU A 124 8.95 1.10 2.80
CA LEU A 124 8.07 0.84 1.66
C LEU A 124 7.22 -0.42 1.87
N MET A 125 7.81 -1.50 2.38
CA MET A 125 7.09 -2.73 2.70
C MET A 125 6.01 -2.51 3.77
N LYS A 126 6.31 -1.71 4.79
CA LYS A 126 5.34 -1.33 5.83
C LYS A 126 4.17 -0.55 5.24
N LEU A 127 4.44 0.47 4.42
CA LEU A 127 3.41 1.27 3.77
C LEU A 127 2.53 0.43 2.84
N ALA A 128 3.13 -0.49 2.06
CA ALA A 128 2.38 -1.40 1.20
C ALA A 128 1.42 -2.30 2.01
N LEU A 129 1.89 -2.85 3.14
CA LEU A 129 1.06 -3.67 4.02
C LEU A 129 -0.07 -2.87 4.68
N GLU A 130 0.21 -1.64 5.12
CA GLU A 130 -0.81 -0.74 5.68
C GLU A 130 -1.89 -0.39 4.65
N SER A 131 -1.48 -0.10 3.41
CA SER A 131 -2.41 0.15 2.30
C SER A 131 -3.29 -1.07 2.00
N GLU A 132 -2.72 -2.28 1.95
CA GLU A 132 -3.49 -3.51 1.72
C GLU A 132 -4.54 -3.73 2.81
N LYS A 133 -4.17 -3.52 4.08
CA LYS A 133 -5.10 -3.62 5.21
C LYS A 133 -6.21 -2.58 5.16
N ALA A 134 -5.90 -1.34 4.79
CA ALA A 134 -6.90 -0.28 4.65
C ALA A 134 -7.94 -0.63 3.58
N VAL A 135 -7.49 -1.06 2.40
CA VAL A 135 -8.36 -1.47 1.30
C VAL A 135 -9.23 -2.67 1.69
N GLU A 136 -8.67 -3.68 2.34
CA GLU A 136 -9.43 -4.85 2.80
C GLU A 136 -10.46 -4.48 3.87
N SER A 137 -10.13 -3.55 4.77
CA SER A 137 -11.07 -3.02 5.78
C SER A 137 -12.24 -2.29 5.12
N GLU A 138 -11.96 -1.35 4.22
CA GLU A 138 -13.01 -0.62 3.48
C GLU A 138 -13.89 -1.57 2.68
N ARG A 139 -13.30 -2.57 2.02
CA ARG A 139 -14.03 -3.58 1.27
C ARG A 139 -15.01 -4.36 2.15
N ARG A 140 -14.59 -4.73 3.36
CA ARG A 140 -15.46 -5.39 4.35
C ARG A 140 -16.60 -4.50 4.79
N GLU A 141 -16.31 -3.22 5.07
CA GLU A 141 -17.34 -2.26 5.46
C GLU A 141 -18.39 -2.04 4.36
N VAL A 142 -17.94 -1.88 3.11
CA VAL A 142 -18.82 -1.74 1.96
C VAL A 142 -19.70 -2.98 1.80
N LYS A 143 -19.13 -4.19 1.92
CA LYS A 143 -19.90 -5.43 1.85
C LYS A 143 -20.98 -5.51 2.95
N LEU A 144 -20.63 -5.17 4.19
CA LEU A 144 -21.59 -5.14 5.30
C LEU A 144 -22.70 -4.10 5.10
N ARG A 145 -22.37 -2.94 4.52
CA ARG A 145 -23.38 -1.93 4.17
C ARG A 145 -24.31 -2.45 3.08
N GLN A 146 -23.77 -3.12 2.07
CA GLN A 146 -24.55 -3.71 0.99
C GLN A 146 -25.52 -4.78 1.51
N GLU A 147 -25.06 -5.68 2.40
CA GLU A 147 -25.90 -6.70 3.02
C GLU A 147 -27.05 -6.06 3.82
N ARG A 148 -26.78 -5.06 4.66
CA ARG A 148 -27.82 -4.33 5.41
C ARG A 148 -28.87 -3.68 4.51
N VAL A 149 -28.43 -3.02 3.43
CA VAL A 149 -29.36 -2.39 2.47
C VAL A 149 -30.22 -3.45 1.79
N SER A 150 -29.65 -4.61 1.45
CA SER A 150 -30.41 -5.72 0.87
C SER A 150 -31.49 -6.23 1.83
N GLU A 151 -31.14 -6.44 3.10
CA GLU A 151 -32.09 -6.88 4.14
C GLU A 151 -33.23 -5.85 4.34
N GLU A 152 -32.90 -4.56 4.34
CA GLU A 152 -33.90 -3.49 4.45
C GLU A 152 -34.83 -3.44 3.23
N MET A 153 -34.27 -3.63 2.02
CA MET A 153 -35.06 -3.73 0.79
C MET A 153 -36.04 -4.90 0.85
N GLU A 154 -35.59 -6.09 1.23
CA GLU A 154 -36.45 -7.27 1.39
C GLU A 154 -37.55 -7.04 2.43
N SER A 155 -37.22 -6.42 3.57
CA SER A 155 -38.21 -6.07 4.59
C SER A 155 -39.26 -5.07 4.06
N LEU A 156 -38.86 -4.08 3.28
CA LEU A 156 -39.76 -3.09 2.70
C LEU A 156 -40.65 -3.70 1.62
N GLU A 157 -40.15 -4.64 0.83
CA GLU A 157 -40.93 -5.39 -0.16
C GLU A 157 -42.05 -6.19 0.50
N VAL A 158 -41.77 -6.85 1.64
CA VAL A 158 -42.79 -7.56 2.43
C VAL A 158 -43.88 -6.60 2.91
N LYS A 159 -43.50 -5.48 3.54
CA LYS A 159 -44.47 -4.47 4.02
C LYS A 159 -45.30 -3.88 2.89
N LEU A 160 -44.69 -3.63 1.73
CA LEU A 160 -45.38 -3.13 0.56
C LEU A 160 -46.43 -4.12 0.05
N LYS A 161 -46.12 -5.42 0.09
CA LYS A 161 -47.07 -6.48 -0.27
C LYS A 161 -48.26 -6.52 0.69
N GLU A 162 -48.00 -6.45 2.00
CA GLU A 162 -49.06 -6.40 3.03
C GLU A 162 -50.00 -5.19 2.84
N LEU A 163 -49.45 -4.01 2.56
CA LEU A 163 -50.23 -2.80 2.29
C LEU A 163 -51.08 -2.93 1.02
N ARG A 164 -50.55 -3.55 -0.04
CA ARG A 164 -51.31 -3.82 -1.28
C ARG A 164 -52.48 -4.77 -1.02
N GLU A 165 -52.28 -5.81 -0.22
CA GLU A 165 -53.34 -6.74 0.16
C GLU A 165 -54.39 -6.06 1.03
N ALA A 166 -53.99 -5.21 1.97
CA ALA A 166 -54.91 -4.42 2.80
C ALA A 166 -55.76 -3.46 1.97
N ARG A 167 -55.14 -2.75 1.02
CA ARG A 167 -55.85 -1.88 0.08
C ARG A 167 -56.92 -2.67 -0.70
N LYS A 168 -56.56 -3.84 -1.24
CA LYS A 168 -57.50 -4.67 -1.99
C LYS A 168 -58.74 -5.05 -1.15
N ARG A 169 -58.54 -5.43 0.12
CA ARG A 169 -59.66 -5.74 1.03
C ARG A 169 -60.56 -4.54 1.27
N ILE A 170 -59.98 -3.35 1.46
CA ILE A 170 -60.74 -2.11 1.65
C ILE A 170 -61.53 -1.78 0.37
N ASP A 171 -60.91 -1.90 -0.80
CA ASP A 171 -61.58 -1.67 -2.08
C ASP A 171 -62.80 -2.61 -2.26
N GLU A 172 -62.68 -3.88 -1.85
CA GLU A 172 -63.79 -4.86 -1.84
C GLU A 172 -64.91 -4.49 -0.84
N GLU A 173 -64.55 -4.00 0.36
CA GLU A 173 -65.50 -3.56 1.39
C GLU A 173 -66.28 -2.32 0.92
N VAL A 174 -65.58 -1.35 0.30
CA VAL A 174 -66.19 -0.14 -0.26
C VAL A 174 -67.26 -0.50 -1.30
N GLU A 175 -66.97 -1.41 -2.23
CA GLU A 175 -67.96 -1.83 -3.23
C GLU A 175 -69.15 -2.58 -2.61
N THR A 176 -68.90 -3.41 -1.59
CA THR A 176 -69.98 -4.10 -0.87
C THR A 176 -70.92 -3.13 -0.15
N LEU A 177 -70.36 -2.10 0.49
CA LEU A 177 -71.13 -1.05 1.15
C LEU A 177 -71.93 -0.22 0.14
N LYS A 178 -71.35 0.07 -1.02
CA LYS A 178 -72.03 0.79 -2.11
C LYS A 178 -73.26 0.03 -2.61
N VAL A 179 -73.12 -1.26 -2.92
CA VAL A 179 -74.25 -2.12 -3.32
C VAL A 179 -75.32 -2.19 -2.23
N THR A 180 -74.90 -2.26 -0.96
CA THR A 180 -75.81 -2.29 0.18
C THR A 180 -76.60 -0.97 0.31
N ALA A 181 -75.95 0.17 0.12
CA ALA A 181 -76.58 1.48 0.13
C ALA A 181 -77.57 1.65 -1.03
N GLU A 182 -77.19 1.25 -2.24
CA GLU A 182 -78.08 1.25 -3.42
C GLU A 182 -79.34 0.39 -3.18
N ARG A 183 -79.18 -0.79 -2.56
CA ARG A 183 -80.32 -1.64 -2.18
C ARG A 183 -81.22 -0.98 -1.14
N HIS A 184 -80.67 -0.36 -0.10
CA HIS A 184 -81.47 0.35 0.90
C HIS A 184 -82.22 1.53 0.30
N GLU A 185 -81.61 2.26 -0.63
CA GLU A 185 -82.28 3.35 -1.36
C GLU A 185 -83.48 2.83 -2.15
N VAL A 186 -83.34 1.71 -2.88
CA VAL A 186 -84.47 1.09 -3.60
C VAL A 186 -85.62 0.76 -2.65
N VAL A 187 -85.34 0.06 -1.54
CA VAL A 187 -86.36 -0.30 -0.55
C VAL A 187 -87.00 0.94 0.08
N PHE A 188 -86.22 1.98 0.37
CA PHE A 188 -86.74 3.23 0.90
C PHE A 188 -87.72 3.89 -0.08
N GLN A 189 -87.36 3.96 -1.36
CA GLN A 189 -88.22 4.51 -2.41
C GLN A 189 -89.51 3.69 -2.59
N GLU A 190 -89.46 2.36 -2.47
CA GLU A 190 -90.66 1.53 -2.51
C GLU A 190 -91.65 1.88 -1.40
N VAL A 191 -91.16 2.08 -0.17
CA VAL A 191 -91.99 2.46 0.98
C VAL A 191 -92.55 3.87 0.82
N VAL A 192 -91.75 4.83 0.37
CA VAL A 192 -92.19 6.22 0.12
C VAL A 192 -93.31 6.27 -0.93
N ASN A 193 -93.28 5.40 -1.93
CA ASN A 193 -94.23 5.39 -3.03
C ASN A 193 -95.46 4.47 -2.80
N ALA A 194 -95.57 3.84 -1.63
CA ALA A 194 -96.71 2.98 -1.30
C ALA A 194 -98.00 3.80 -1.02
N PRO A 195 -99.21 3.27 -1.32
CA PRO A 195 -100.47 3.93 -0.99
C PRO A 195 -100.69 4.06 0.52
N TRP A 196 -101.31 5.17 0.95
CA TRP A 196 -101.66 5.45 2.36
C TRP A 196 -102.79 4.58 2.89
#